data_AF-W9YIR5-F1
#
_entry.id   AF-W9YIR5-F1
#
_cell.length_a   1.000
_cell.length_b   1.000
_cell.length_c   1.000
_cell.angle_alpha   90.00
_cell.angle_beta   90.00
_cell.angle_gamma   90.00
#
_symmetry.space_group_name_H-M   'P 1'
#
loop_
_entity.id
_entity.type
_entity.pdbx_description
1 polymer ?
#
loop_
_entity_poly.entity_id
_entity_poly.type
_entity_poly.pdbx_seq_one_letter_code
_entity_poly.pdbx_strand_id
1 'polypeptide(L)'
;MTIFNCTNILVGVGILALPLGLQQCGWVVGLFLLTLPALVTAYTAKLLVRCLNTDPSAVTYGDIAYLAFGRMGRRLVEVLFVFELLTANVALIILFADSVGSLVSTLSVSMWKIVIAVGLIPLNFVPLRILSVSSAIGIFCIAGILVLLVTTGLAKPDTPGSLWQLADTRAFPLDWRSVPATLGLFMAPWGGHSIIPSVFKDMRHPQRYSTALAYTYGVTYCLALSIAALGYLMFGDGVLTEITSNILSIESYPRVVAVFTLALVAVVPLTKIALVNRPLMDTINRTLGVGLLQVHDHIPETDSGKPDHRGSPGRRFARVSIGTLCNLLELALAITIPNFDDVVALMGSALCIVICIVLPACFYLKICRDEHSKMGLFDEVACWSLVMIGIVCAICGTWFAVLDQPMDG
;
A
#
# COMPACT_ATOMS: atom_id res chain seq x y z
N MET A 1 -18.83 8.07 -0.96
CA MET A 1 -17.86 8.08 0.15
C MET A 1 -17.13 6.76 0.29
N THR A 2 -17.78 5.62 0.56
CA THR A 2 -17.06 4.33 0.74
C THR A 2 -16.15 3.94 -0.43
N ILE A 3 -16.68 3.90 -1.67
CA ILE A 3 -15.88 3.59 -2.87
C ILE A 3 -14.67 4.53 -2.98
N PHE A 4 -14.89 5.82 -2.75
CA PHE A 4 -13.83 6.82 -2.81
C PHE A 4 -12.75 6.59 -1.76
N ASN A 5 -13.14 6.34 -0.50
CA ASN A 5 -12.20 6.02 0.56
C ASN A 5 -11.42 4.73 0.28
N CYS A 6 -12.09 3.65 -0.13
CA CYS A 6 -11.40 2.40 -0.49
C CYS A 6 -10.42 2.59 -1.65
N THR A 7 -10.85 3.32 -2.69
CA THR A 7 -9.99 3.67 -3.83
C THR A 7 -8.80 4.49 -3.37
N ASN A 8 -9.00 5.39 -2.42
CA ASN A 8 -7.90 6.18 -1.88
C ASN A 8 -6.88 5.34 -1.10
N ILE A 9 -7.28 4.23 -0.49
CA ILE A 9 -6.31 3.33 0.14
C ILE A 9 -5.57 2.50 -0.92
N LEU A 10 -6.29 1.95 -1.91
CA LEU A 10 -5.69 1.08 -2.93
C LEU A 10 -4.86 1.83 -3.98
N VAL A 11 -5.27 3.05 -4.36
CA VAL A 11 -4.48 3.93 -5.25
C VAL A 11 -3.33 4.52 -4.44
N GLY A 12 -2.32 3.69 -4.24
CA GLY A 12 -1.12 3.97 -3.47
C GLY A 12 0.12 4.18 -4.33
N VAL A 13 1.24 4.31 -3.65
CA VAL A 13 2.53 4.66 -4.26
C VAL A 13 3.10 3.55 -5.14
N GLY A 14 2.78 2.28 -4.83
CA GLY A 14 3.27 1.11 -5.58
C GLY A 14 2.88 1.12 -7.07
N ILE A 15 1.84 1.87 -7.46
CA ILE A 15 1.46 2.03 -8.87
C ILE A 15 2.58 2.67 -9.69
N LEU A 16 3.38 3.56 -9.10
CA LEU A 16 4.44 4.27 -9.81
C LEU A 16 5.63 3.37 -10.19
N ALA A 17 5.81 2.23 -9.51
CA ALA A 17 6.84 1.22 -9.80
C ALA A 17 6.36 0.12 -10.77
N LEU A 18 5.08 0.06 -11.14
CA LEU A 18 4.56 -1.00 -12.00
C LEU A 18 5.18 -1.07 -13.40
N PRO A 19 5.57 0.04 -14.06
CA PRO A 19 6.32 -0.04 -15.31
C PRO A 19 7.60 -0.86 -15.18
N LEU A 20 8.31 -0.74 -14.04
CA LEU A 20 9.54 -1.51 -13.79
C LEU A 20 9.22 -3.00 -13.69
N GLY A 21 8.11 -3.35 -13.02
CA GLY A 21 7.62 -4.72 -12.99
C GLY A 21 7.38 -5.29 -14.40
N LEU A 22 6.75 -4.52 -15.30
CA LEU A 22 6.57 -4.95 -16.70
C LEU A 22 7.89 -5.02 -17.47
N GLN A 23 8.81 -4.10 -17.23
CA GLN A 23 10.14 -4.12 -17.85
C GLN A 23 10.92 -5.38 -17.48
N GLN A 24 10.87 -5.79 -16.22
CA GLN A 24 11.58 -6.96 -15.72
C GLN A 24 10.91 -8.28 -16.08
N CYS A 25 9.57 -8.34 -16.10
CA CYS A 25 8.80 -9.56 -16.41
C CYS A 25 8.40 -9.72 -17.89
N GLY A 26 8.51 -8.67 -18.69
CA GLY A 26 7.87 -8.60 -20.00
C GLY A 26 6.34 -8.56 -19.94
N TRP A 27 5.71 -8.36 -21.09
CA TRP A 27 4.26 -8.16 -21.22
C TRP A 27 3.43 -9.33 -20.70
N VAL A 28 3.75 -10.56 -21.09
CA VAL A 28 2.89 -11.72 -20.83
C VAL A 28 2.87 -12.06 -19.33
N VAL A 29 4.05 -12.23 -18.74
CA VAL A 29 4.19 -12.55 -17.32
C VAL A 29 3.80 -11.35 -16.46
N GLY A 30 4.23 -10.15 -16.84
CA GLY A 30 3.92 -8.93 -16.09
C GLY A 30 2.42 -8.60 -16.04
N LEU A 31 1.69 -8.73 -17.15
CA LEU A 31 0.23 -8.51 -17.14
C LEU A 31 -0.51 -9.59 -16.34
N PHE A 32 -0.03 -10.84 -16.40
CA PHE A 32 -0.56 -11.92 -15.56
C PHE A 32 -0.34 -11.61 -14.07
N LEU A 33 0.88 -11.23 -13.69
CA LEU A 33 1.24 -10.87 -12.32
C LEU A 33 0.59 -9.57 -11.85
N LEU A 34 0.20 -8.65 -12.73
CA LEU A 34 -0.59 -7.48 -12.35
C LEU A 34 -2.07 -7.85 -12.12
N THR A 35 -2.63 -8.71 -12.97
CA THR A 35 -4.07 -9.00 -13.00
C THR A 35 -4.47 -10.04 -11.97
N LEU A 36 -3.69 -11.10 -11.81
CA LEU A 36 -4.04 -12.20 -10.90
C LEU A 36 -4.13 -11.73 -9.43
N PRO A 37 -3.14 -11.01 -8.87
CA PRO A 37 -3.25 -10.49 -7.51
C PRO A 37 -4.45 -9.57 -7.33
N ALA A 38 -4.80 -8.72 -8.30
CA ALA A 38 -5.99 -7.86 -8.24
C ALA A 38 -7.28 -8.68 -8.07
N LEU A 39 -7.43 -9.76 -8.84
CA LEU A 39 -8.60 -10.65 -8.75
C LEU A 39 -8.61 -11.43 -7.44
N VAL A 40 -7.46 -11.96 -7.03
CA VAL A 40 -7.31 -12.75 -5.79
C VAL A 40 -7.61 -11.88 -4.57
N THR A 41 -7.07 -10.66 -4.51
CA THR A 41 -7.27 -9.74 -3.40
C THR A 41 -8.71 -9.21 -3.34
N ALA A 42 -9.36 -9.00 -4.49
CA ALA A 42 -10.80 -8.72 -4.54
C ALA A 42 -11.64 -9.91 -4.03
N TYR A 43 -11.22 -11.15 -4.27
CA TYR A 43 -11.87 -12.33 -3.72
C TYR A 43 -11.65 -12.45 -2.20
N THR A 44 -10.43 -12.32 -1.72
CA THR A 44 -10.10 -12.46 -0.28
C THR A 44 -10.68 -11.32 0.57
N ALA A 45 -10.86 -10.13 0.00
CA ALA A 45 -11.62 -9.05 0.61
C ALA A 45 -13.08 -9.44 0.92
N LYS A 46 -13.73 -10.21 0.01
CA LYS A 46 -15.06 -10.76 0.26
C LYS A 46 -15.03 -11.86 1.33
N LEU A 47 -13.98 -12.68 1.37
CA LEU A 47 -13.80 -13.69 2.43
C LEU A 47 -13.72 -13.04 3.81
N LEU A 48 -12.95 -11.96 3.96
CA LEU A 48 -12.87 -11.22 5.22
C LEU A 48 -14.25 -10.75 5.70
N VAL A 49 -15.07 -10.20 4.81
CA VAL A 49 -16.43 -9.77 5.17
C VAL A 49 -17.33 -10.95 5.52
N ARG A 50 -17.18 -12.11 4.86
CA ARG A 50 -17.91 -13.32 5.27
C ARG A 50 -17.52 -13.75 6.68
N CYS A 51 -16.23 -13.78 7.01
CA CYS A 51 -15.75 -14.05 8.37
C CYS A 51 -16.27 -13.02 9.37
N LEU A 52 -16.27 -11.73 9.01
CA LEU A 52 -16.73 -10.66 9.88
C LEU A 52 -18.24 -10.75 10.20
N ASN A 53 -19.02 -11.35 9.31
CA ASN A 53 -20.46 -11.53 9.51
C ASN A 53 -20.80 -12.76 10.38
N THR A 54 -19.83 -13.60 10.77
CA THR A 54 -20.10 -14.72 11.68
C THR A 54 -20.22 -14.27 13.14
N ASP A 55 -19.63 -13.11 13.49
CA ASP A 55 -19.71 -12.53 14.82
C ASP A 55 -19.98 -11.01 14.75
N PRO A 56 -21.14 -10.53 15.22
CA PRO A 56 -21.47 -9.11 15.23
C PRO A 56 -20.46 -8.23 16.00
N SER A 57 -19.79 -8.79 17.02
CA SER A 57 -18.84 -8.08 17.88
C SER A 57 -17.49 -7.82 17.20
N ALA A 58 -17.15 -8.57 16.15
CA ALA A 58 -15.94 -8.33 15.38
C ALA A 58 -16.10 -7.08 14.50
N VAL A 59 -15.13 -6.16 14.60
CA VAL A 59 -15.14 -4.89 13.83
C VAL A 59 -13.85 -4.69 13.06
N THR A 60 -12.73 -5.18 13.59
CA THR A 60 -11.40 -5.01 12.99
C THR A 60 -10.86 -6.32 12.43
N TYR A 61 -9.86 -6.22 11.56
CA TYR A 61 -9.15 -7.40 11.05
C TYR A 61 -8.52 -8.22 12.18
N GLY A 62 -7.98 -7.54 13.22
CA GLY A 62 -7.45 -8.20 14.40
C GLY A 62 -8.50 -8.97 15.21
N ASP A 63 -9.77 -8.57 15.17
CA ASP A 63 -10.86 -9.31 15.80
C ASP A 63 -11.19 -10.59 15.01
N ILE A 64 -11.16 -10.54 13.67
CA ILE A 64 -11.30 -11.74 12.82
C ILE A 64 -10.17 -12.74 13.15
N ALA A 65 -8.94 -12.24 13.28
CA ALA A 65 -7.79 -13.08 13.65
C ALA A 65 -7.93 -13.65 15.07
N TYR A 66 -8.54 -12.91 15.99
CA TYR A 66 -8.87 -13.40 17.32
C TYR A 66 -9.92 -14.52 17.28
N LEU A 67 -10.95 -14.39 16.45
CA LEU A 67 -11.95 -15.44 16.26
C LEU A 67 -11.35 -16.72 15.70
N ALA A 68 -10.42 -16.62 14.74
CA ALA A 68 -9.79 -17.78 14.12
C ALA A 68 -8.72 -18.45 15.02
N PHE A 69 -7.84 -17.65 15.63
CA PHE A 69 -6.59 -18.14 16.26
C PHE A 69 -6.32 -17.52 17.65
N GLY A 70 -7.33 -16.90 18.27
CA GLY A 70 -7.24 -16.33 19.61
C GLY A 70 -6.25 -15.18 19.73
N ARG A 71 -5.73 -14.98 20.95
CA ARG A 71 -4.81 -13.87 21.29
C ARG A 71 -3.53 -13.88 20.46
N MET A 72 -3.03 -15.05 20.08
CA MET A 72 -1.81 -15.14 19.28
C MET A 72 -2.04 -14.66 17.85
N GLY A 73 -3.15 -15.06 17.21
CA GLY A 73 -3.51 -14.59 15.87
C GLY A 73 -3.68 -13.08 15.81
N ARG A 74 -4.38 -12.50 16.79
CA ARG A 74 -4.53 -11.04 16.90
C ARG A 74 -3.20 -10.32 16.97
N ARG A 75 -2.29 -10.78 17.83
CA ARG A 75 -0.95 -10.16 17.98
C ARG A 75 -0.13 -10.27 16.70
N LEU A 76 -0.16 -11.43 16.02
CA LEU A 76 0.54 -11.62 14.76
C LEU A 76 0.09 -10.61 13.70
N VAL A 77 -1.23 -10.45 13.52
CA VAL A 77 -1.82 -9.47 12.60
C VAL A 77 -1.42 -8.05 12.95
N GLU A 78 -1.53 -7.67 14.23
CA GLU A 78 -1.17 -6.32 14.68
C GLU A 78 0.31 -6.00 14.36
N VAL A 79 1.22 -6.96 14.58
CA VAL A 79 2.63 -6.81 14.23
C VAL A 79 2.82 -6.69 12.72
N LEU A 80 2.19 -7.55 11.92
CA LEU A 80 2.27 -7.49 10.46
C LEU A 80 1.75 -6.16 9.91
N PHE A 81 0.69 -5.60 10.49
CA PHE A 81 0.15 -4.29 10.09
C PHE A 81 1.09 -3.15 10.44
N VAL A 82 1.74 -3.20 11.60
CA VAL A 82 2.76 -2.22 11.97
C VAL A 82 3.87 -2.23 10.93
N PHE A 83 4.37 -3.40 10.53
CA PHE A 83 5.37 -3.50 9.47
C PHE A 83 4.85 -3.01 8.12
N GLU A 84 3.64 -3.39 7.70
CA GLU A 84 3.06 -2.99 6.40
C GLU A 84 2.98 -1.46 6.28
N LEU A 85 2.42 -0.82 7.31
CA LEU A 85 2.22 0.63 7.32
C LEU A 85 3.55 1.39 7.49
N LEU A 86 4.49 0.86 8.27
CA LEU A 86 5.82 1.44 8.43
C LEU A 86 6.60 1.39 7.11
N THR A 87 6.63 0.25 6.42
CA THR A 87 7.31 0.12 5.11
C THR A 87 6.63 1.00 4.05
N ALA A 88 5.30 1.15 4.10
CA ALA A 88 4.59 2.10 3.23
C ALA A 88 5.01 3.57 3.50
N ASN A 89 5.17 3.98 4.76
CA ASN A 89 5.69 5.32 5.10
C ASN A 89 7.13 5.52 4.60
N VAL A 90 8.00 4.52 4.77
CA VAL A 90 9.38 4.55 4.26
C VAL A 90 9.40 4.76 2.74
N ALA A 91 8.59 4.02 1.99
CA ALA A 91 8.47 4.19 0.53
C ALA A 91 8.02 5.59 0.13
N LEU A 92 7.09 6.19 0.89
CA LEU A 92 6.60 7.56 0.64
C LEU A 92 7.68 8.63 0.95
N ILE A 93 8.51 8.41 1.97
CA ILE A 93 9.66 9.30 2.28
C ILE A 93 10.68 9.26 1.15
N ILE A 94 11.03 8.06 0.66
CA ILE A 94 11.96 7.88 -0.45
C ILE A 94 11.42 8.55 -1.72
N LEU A 95 10.17 8.25 -2.10
CA LEU A 95 9.54 8.85 -3.28
C LEU A 95 9.59 10.37 -3.26
N PHE A 96 9.28 10.98 -2.10
CA PHE A 96 9.34 12.44 -1.97
C PHE A 96 10.76 12.96 -2.19
N ALA A 97 11.74 12.34 -1.51
CA ALA A 97 13.11 12.80 -1.54
C ALA A 97 13.75 12.67 -2.92
N ASP A 98 13.51 11.56 -3.62
CA ASP A 98 14.05 11.31 -4.95
C ASP A 98 13.42 12.26 -5.97
N SER A 99 12.10 12.43 -5.90
CA SER A 99 11.37 13.36 -6.76
C SER A 99 11.83 14.80 -6.58
N VAL A 100 11.93 15.30 -5.34
CA VAL A 100 12.36 16.68 -5.08
C VAL A 100 13.85 16.86 -5.39
N GLY A 101 14.69 15.89 -5.03
CA GLY A 101 16.12 15.91 -5.28
C GLY A 101 16.48 15.96 -6.77
N SER A 102 15.68 15.33 -7.63
CA SER A 102 15.90 15.36 -9.09
C SER A 102 15.76 16.76 -9.71
N LEU A 103 14.93 17.65 -9.14
CA LEU A 103 14.71 19.00 -9.66
C LEU A 103 15.41 20.09 -8.82
N VAL A 104 15.55 19.86 -7.51
CA VAL A 104 16.11 20.81 -6.55
C VAL A 104 17.41 20.26 -5.96
N SER A 105 18.50 20.54 -6.66
CA SER A 105 19.86 20.10 -6.31
C SER A 105 20.52 20.88 -5.15
N THR A 106 19.79 21.77 -4.48
CA THR A 106 20.34 22.57 -3.36
C THR A 106 20.62 21.74 -2.12
N LEU A 107 19.90 20.63 -1.94
CA LEU A 107 20.05 19.70 -0.83
C LEU A 107 20.32 18.29 -1.38
N SER A 108 21.10 17.50 -0.66
CA SER A 108 21.25 16.07 -0.98
C SER A 108 19.92 15.33 -0.78
N VAL A 109 19.74 14.20 -1.47
CA VAL A 109 18.56 13.34 -1.31
C VAL A 109 18.35 12.95 0.16
N SER A 110 19.41 12.60 0.89
CA SER A 110 19.33 12.31 2.34
C SER A 110 18.82 13.49 3.17
N MET A 111 19.17 14.72 2.80
CA MET A 111 18.63 15.91 3.46
C MET A 111 17.15 16.08 3.15
N TRP A 112 16.69 15.82 1.92
CA TRP A 112 15.26 15.82 1.60
C TRP A 112 14.48 14.77 2.39
N LYS A 113 15.05 13.57 2.62
CA LYS A 113 14.48 12.55 3.52
C LYS A 113 14.28 13.10 4.94
N ILE A 114 15.27 13.82 5.47
CA ILE A 114 15.18 14.47 6.79
C ILE A 114 14.10 15.58 6.79
N VAL A 115 14.04 16.41 5.74
CA VAL A 115 13.05 17.51 5.65
C VAL A 115 11.63 16.98 5.72
N ILE A 116 11.28 15.96 4.91
CA ILE A 116 9.94 15.38 4.97
C ILE A 116 9.69 14.70 6.31
N ALA A 117 10.62 13.88 6.82
CA ALA A 117 10.48 13.21 8.11
C ALA A 117 10.17 14.19 9.25
N VAL A 118 10.92 15.30 9.35
CA VAL A 118 10.65 16.36 10.34
C VAL A 118 9.30 17.03 10.10
N GLY A 119 8.96 17.30 8.83
CA GLY A 119 7.66 17.86 8.44
C GLY A 119 6.46 16.96 8.78
N LEU A 120 6.67 15.65 8.93
CA LEU A 120 5.64 14.69 9.34
C LEU A 120 5.34 14.70 10.83
N ILE A 121 6.27 15.17 11.68
CA ILE A 121 6.06 15.19 13.13
C ILE A 121 4.83 16.02 13.51
N PRO A 122 4.64 17.26 13.01
CA PRO A 122 3.42 18.04 13.25
C PRO A 122 2.14 17.38 12.69
N LEU A 123 2.25 16.65 11.57
CA LEU A 123 1.11 16.00 10.91
C LEU A 123 0.46 14.91 11.79
N ASN A 124 1.22 14.33 12.73
CA ASN A 124 0.70 13.39 13.73
C ASN A 124 -0.37 13.98 14.66
N PHE A 125 -0.45 15.31 14.73
CA PHE A 125 -1.37 16.04 15.61
C PHE A 125 -2.54 16.68 14.85
N VAL A 126 -2.57 16.56 13.52
CA VAL A 126 -3.60 17.20 12.70
C VAL A 126 -4.93 16.44 12.82
N PRO A 127 -6.07 17.14 13.00
CA PRO A 127 -7.38 16.52 13.04
C PRO A 127 -7.72 15.73 11.77
N LEU A 128 -8.28 14.55 11.98
CA LEU A 128 -8.59 13.53 10.97
C LEU A 128 -9.49 14.01 9.83
N ARG A 129 -10.37 14.97 10.13
CA ARG A 129 -11.27 15.56 9.14
C ARG A 129 -10.51 16.34 8.07
N ILE A 130 -9.38 16.95 8.42
CA ILE A 130 -8.54 17.70 7.48
C ILE A 130 -7.73 16.71 6.65
N LEU A 131 -7.19 15.66 7.29
CA LEU A 131 -6.41 14.61 6.64
C LEU A 131 -7.23 13.75 5.68
N SER A 132 -8.48 13.44 6.01
CA SER A 132 -9.34 12.65 5.12
C SER A 132 -9.74 13.42 3.85
N VAL A 133 -9.99 14.72 3.96
CA VAL A 133 -10.28 15.58 2.80
C VAL A 133 -9.03 15.81 1.96
N SER A 134 -7.86 16.02 2.57
CA SER A 134 -6.61 16.18 1.83
C SER A 134 -6.18 14.90 1.12
N SER A 135 -6.50 13.74 1.68
CA SER A 135 -6.14 12.46 1.07
C SER A 135 -6.85 12.18 -0.27
N ALA A 136 -8.02 12.77 -0.50
CA ALA A 136 -8.72 12.72 -1.78
C ALA A 136 -7.85 13.23 -2.94
N ILE A 137 -6.98 14.20 -2.65
CA ILE A 137 -6.07 14.84 -3.61
C ILE A 137 -5.09 13.82 -4.17
N GLY A 138 -4.65 12.82 -3.39
CA GLY A 138 -3.69 11.81 -3.83
C GLY A 138 -4.18 10.98 -5.04
N ILE A 139 -5.48 10.67 -5.12
CA ILE A 139 -6.05 9.98 -6.30
C ILE A 139 -5.93 10.87 -7.53
N PHE A 140 -6.28 12.15 -7.40
CA PHE A 140 -6.18 13.11 -8.50
C PHE A 140 -4.73 13.35 -8.92
N CYS A 141 -3.78 13.29 -7.98
CA CYS A 141 -2.35 13.37 -8.31
C CYS A 141 -1.90 12.18 -9.16
N ILE A 142 -2.26 10.94 -8.79
CA ILE A 142 -1.90 9.74 -9.57
C ILE A 142 -2.61 9.76 -10.94
N ALA A 143 -3.88 10.15 -11.00
CA ALA A 143 -4.57 10.35 -12.27
C ALA A 143 -3.93 11.47 -13.11
N GLY A 144 -3.46 12.55 -12.48
CA GLY A 144 -2.73 13.63 -13.13
C GLY A 144 -1.38 13.17 -13.68
N ILE A 145 -0.67 12.28 -12.98
CA ILE A 145 0.57 11.64 -13.48
C ILE A 145 0.26 10.81 -14.73
N LEU A 146 -0.86 10.07 -14.76
CA LEU A 146 -1.29 9.37 -15.96
C LEU A 146 -1.60 10.33 -17.12
N VAL A 147 -2.28 11.46 -16.86
CA VAL A 147 -2.52 12.49 -17.89
C VAL A 147 -1.21 13.10 -18.38
N LEU A 148 -0.24 13.35 -17.50
CA LEU A 148 1.09 13.80 -17.88
C LEU A 148 1.82 12.79 -18.77
N LEU A 149 1.78 11.49 -18.43
CA LEU A 149 2.36 10.44 -19.27
C LEU A 149 1.78 10.45 -20.68
N VAL A 150 0.46 10.48 -20.81
CA VAL A 150 -0.21 10.51 -22.12
C VAL A 150 0.16 11.78 -22.89
N THR A 151 0.10 12.95 -22.26
CA THR A 151 0.34 14.22 -22.95
C THR A 151 1.81 14.40 -23.34
N THR A 152 2.76 14.04 -22.47
CA THR A 152 4.20 14.07 -22.78
C THR A 152 4.57 13.05 -23.85
N GLY A 153 4.04 11.83 -23.76
CA GLY A 153 4.22 10.77 -24.74
C GLY A 153 3.72 11.13 -26.13
N LEU A 154 2.55 11.79 -26.22
CA LEU A 154 2.01 12.25 -27.50
C LEU A 154 2.72 13.51 -28.03
N ALA A 155 3.36 14.30 -27.17
CA ALA A 155 4.08 15.51 -27.57
C ALA A 155 5.49 15.22 -28.14
N LYS A 156 6.13 14.12 -27.73
CA LYS A 156 7.48 13.75 -28.18
C LYS A 156 7.41 12.75 -29.35
N PRO A 157 8.06 13.02 -30.50
CA PRO A 157 7.99 12.12 -31.66
C PRO A 157 8.90 10.88 -31.53
N ASP A 158 10.07 11.02 -30.90
CA ASP A 158 11.11 9.98 -30.89
C ASP A 158 11.32 9.38 -29.48
N THR A 159 11.90 8.19 -29.39
CA THR A 159 12.26 7.56 -28.10
C THR A 159 13.41 8.30 -27.39
N PRO A 160 13.60 8.13 -26.06
CA PRO A 160 12.68 7.57 -25.08
C PRO A 160 11.59 8.59 -24.67
N GLY A 161 10.47 8.12 -24.12
CA GLY A 161 9.37 8.99 -23.68
C GLY A 161 8.35 9.34 -24.76
N SER A 162 8.29 8.60 -25.86
CA SER A 162 7.32 8.83 -26.95
C SER A 162 6.25 7.75 -27.01
N LEU A 163 5.04 8.13 -27.44
CA LEU A 163 3.95 7.23 -27.81
C LEU A 163 3.78 7.09 -29.34
N TRP A 164 4.58 7.81 -30.12
CA TRP A 164 4.63 7.68 -31.59
C TRP A 164 5.67 6.66 -32.01
N GLN A 165 6.90 6.83 -31.51
CA GLN A 165 7.94 5.84 -31.61
C GLN A 165 8.07 5.16 -30.24
N LEU A 166 7.55 3.94 -30.15
CA LEU A 166 7.59 3.15 -28.92
C LEU A 166 9.02 2.69 -28.64
N ALA A 167 9.36 2.56 -27.35
CA ALA A 167 10.60 1.93 -26.95
C ALA A 167 10.57 0.42 -27.21
N ASP A 168 11.75 -0.20 -27.29
CA ASP A 168 11.85 -1.65 -27.40
C ASP A 168 11.33 -2.31 -26.11
N THR A 169 10.35 -3.20 -26.27
CA THR A 169 9.72 -3.95 -25.17
C THR A 169 9.69 -5.43 -25.48
N ARG A 170 9.50 -6.25 -24.44
CA ARG A 170 9.70 -7.71 -24.49
C ARG A 170 8.43 -8.43 -24.07
N ALA A 171 8.11 -9.54 -24.74
CA ALA A 171 6.96 -10.36 -24.38
C ALA A 171 7.19 -11.16 -23.08
N PHE A 172 8.44 -11.59 -22.84
CA PHE A 172 8.86 -12.46 -21.75
C PHE A 172 10.11 -11.89 -21.05
N PRO A 173 10.39 -12.29 -19.80
CA PRO A 173 11.56 -11.80 -19.07
C PRO A 173 12.85 -12.30 -19.72
N LEU A 174 13.90 -11.48 -19.64
CA LEU A 174 15.26 -11.91 -20.00
C LEU A 174 15.84 -12.87 -18.97
N ASP A 175 15.68 -12.52 -17.69
CA ASP A 175 16.09 -13.35 -16.57
C ASP A 175 14.85 -13.76 -15.77
N TRP A 176 14.59 -15.06 -15.69
CA TRP A 176 13.44 -15.59 -14.96
C TRP A 176 13.55 -15.40 -13.44
N ARG A 177 14.72 -15.03 -12.90
CA ARG A 177 14.90 -14.66 -11.50
C ARG A 177 14.26 -13.31 -11.16
N SER A 178 14.04 -12.44 -12.14
CA SER A 178 13.34 -11.17 -11.95
C SER A 178 11.85 -11.36 -11.62
N VAL A 179 11.26 -12.48 -12.05
CA VAL A 179 9.84 -12.79 -11.84
C VAL A 179 9.51 -12.91 -10.35
N PRO A 180 10.18 -13.77 -9.55
CA PRO A 180 9.96 -13.77 -8.10
C PRO A 180 10.33 -12.44 -7.44
N ALA A 181 11.41 -11.76 -7.86
CA ALA A 181 11.84 -10.47 -7.29
C ALA A 181 10.75 -9.37 -7.41
N THR A 182 10.02 -9.35 -8.53
CA THR A 182 8.98 -8.33 -8.81
C THR A 182 7.59 -8.67 -8.31
N LEU A 183 7.37 -9.87 -7.74
CA LEU A 183 6.07 -10.25 -7.17
C LEU A 183 5.56 -9.20 -6.18
N GLY A 184 6.48 -8.62 -5.41
CA GLY A 184 6.16 -7.54 -4.48
C GLY A 184 5.69 -6.27 -5.15
N LEU A 185 6.33 -5.85 -6.26
CA LEU A 185 5.91 -4.66 -7.02
C LEU A 185 4.49 -4.81 -7.53
N PHE A 186 4.15 -5.99 -8.07
CA PHE A 186 2.80 -6.27 -8.55
C PHE A 186 1.78 -6.44 -7.43
N MET A 187 2.19 -6.89 -6.25
CA MET A 187 1.30 -7.05 -5.09
C MET A 187 1.02 -5.73 -4.36
N ALA A 188 2.00 -4.81 -4.31
CA ALA A 188 1.93 -3.61 -3.51
C ALA A 188 0.70 -2.70 -3.75
N PRO A 189 0.22 -2.47 -5.00
CA PRO A 189 -1.01 -1.70 -5.25
C PRO A 189 -2.27 -2.33 -4.64
N TRP A 190 -2.23 -3.62 -4.32
CA TRP A 190 -3.38 -4.39 -3.82
C TRP A 190 -3.36 -4.58 -2.30
N GLY A 191 -2.51 -3.85 -1.59
CA GLY A 191 -2.49 -3.78 -0.13
C GLY A 191 -3.73 -3.08 0.46
N GLY A 192 -3.86 -3.08 1.79
CA GLY A 192 -4.93 -2.34 2.48
C GLY A 192 -6.10 -3.20 2.98
N HIS A 193 -5.95 -4.52 3.06
CA HIS A 193 -6.97 -5.38 3.70
C HIS A 193 -7.19 -5.05 5.18
N SER A 194 -6.21 -4.43 5.83
CA SER A 194 -6.26 -4.02 7.24
C SER A 194 -7.45 -3.13 7.60
N ILE A 195 -7.92 -2.33 6.64
CA ILE A 195 -9.04 -1.39 6.83
C ILE A 195 -10.39 -1.91 6.29
N ILE A 196 -10.40 -3.03 5.58
CA ILE A 196 -11.62 -3.54 4.95
C ILE A 196 -12.74 -3.78 5.98
N PRO A 197 -12.48 -4.39 7.14
CA PRO A 197 -13.51 -4.64 8.15
C PRO A 197 -14.17 -3.37 8.69
N SER A 198 -13.37 -2.34 9.01
CA SER A 198 -13.88 -1.07 9.53
C SER A 198 -14.69 -0.33 8.46
N VAL A 199 -14.19 -0.28 7.23
CA VAL A 199 -14.90 0.28 6.10
C VAL A 199 -16.26 -0.40 5.90
N PHE A 200 -16.30 -1.73 5.95
CA PHE A 200 -17.54 -2.49 5.80
C PHE A 200 -18.55 -2.16 6.90
N LYS A 201 -18.11 -2.11 8.17
CA LYS A 201 -18.96 -1.78 9.32
C LYS A 201 -19.47 -0.34 9.26
N ASP A 202 -18.71 0.57 8.68
CA ASP A 202 -19.10 1.98 8.47
C ASP A 202 -20.02 2.20 7.26
N MET A 203 -20.29 1.15 6.44
CA MET A 203 -21.18 1.29 5.29
C MET A 203 -22.63 1.51 5.71
N ARG A 204 -23.23 2.60 5.23
CA ARG A 204 -24.68 2.84 5.35
C ARG A 204 -25.53 1.74 4.70
N HIS A 205 -25.01 1.11 3.63
CA HIS A 205 -25.69 0.04 2.89
C HIS A 205 -24.74 -1.17 2.69
N PRO A 206 -24.50 -2.00 3.72
CA PRO A 206 -23.54 -3.11 3.66
C PRO A 206 -23.82 -4.13 2.55
N GLN A 207 -25.08 -4.26 2.12
CA GLN A 207 -25.50 -5.16 1.04
C GLN A 207 -24.86 -4.80 -0.31
N ARG A 208 -24.43 -3.54 -0.49
CA ARG A 208 -23.74 -3.05 -1.69
C ARG A 208 -22.22 -3.20 -1.63
N TYR A 209 -21.67 -3.85 -0.60
CA TYR A 209 -20.23 -4.01 -0.42
C TYR A 209 -19.54 -4.63 -1.64
N SER A 210 -20.07 -5.72 -2.18
CA SER A 210 -19.50 -6.40 -3.35
C SER A 210 -19.44 -5.50 -4.59
N THR A 211 -20.47 -4.67 -4.80
CA THR A 211 -20.50 -3.67 -5.86
C THR A 211 -19.47 -2.58 -5.62
N ALA A 212 -19.38 -2.07 -4.38
CA ALA A 212 -18.40 -1.06 -4.02
C ALA A 212 -16.96 -1.57 -4.25
N LEU A 213 -16.69 -2.81 -3.88
CA LEU A 213 -15.41 -3.48 -4.09
C LEU A 213 -15.08 -3.61 -5.58
N ALA A 214 -16.04 -4.03 -6.41
CA ALA A 214 -15.85 -4.15 -7.86
C ALA A 214 -15.48 -2.81 -8.50
N TYR A 215 -16.15 -1.71 -8.11
CA TYR A 215 -15.78 -0.37 -8.59
C TYR A 215 -14.39 0.04 -8.11
N THR A 216 -14.08 -0.16 -6.83
CA THR A 216 -12.78 0.20 -6.27
C THR A 216 -11.64 -0.55 -6.97
N TYR A 217 -11.72 -1.88 -7.09
CA TYR A 217 -10.69 -2.66 -7.76
C TYR A 217 -10.62 -2.36 -9.25
N GLY A 218 -11.76 -2.16 -9.92
CA GLY A 218 -11.80 -1.80 -11.34
C GLY A 218 -11.11 -0.46 -11.62
N VAL A 219 -11.40 0.57 -10.84
CA VAL A 219 -10.75 1.89 -10.99
C VAL A 219 -9.25 1.81 -10.71
N THR A 220 -8.85 1.16 -9.61
CA THR A 220 -7.43 1.00 -9.28
C THR A 220 -6.70 0.21 -10.36
N TYR A 221 -7.29 -0.88 -10.88
CA TYR A 221 -6.71 -1.70 -11.94
C TYR A 221 -6.56 -0.95 -13.25
N CYS A 222 -7.57 -0.20 -13.68
CA CYS A 222 -7.45 0.62 -14.89
C CYS A 222 -6.33 1.65 -14.77
N LEU A 223 -6.19 2.32 -13.61
CA LEU A 223 -5.10 3.27 -13.36
C LEU A 223 -3.73 2.56 -13.36
N ALA A 224 -3.62 1.45 -12.63
CA ALA A 224 -2.41 0.65 -12.52
C ALA A 224 -1.94 0.12 -13.89
N LEU A 225 -2.84 -0.53 -14.63
CA LEU A 225 -2.57 -1.05 -15.97
C LEU A 225 -2.16 0.06 -16.93
N SER A 226 -2.84 1.20 -16.91
CA SER A 226 -2.51 2.31 -17.81
C SER A 226 -1.13 2.88 -17.52
N ILE A 227 -0.80 3.13 -16.25
CA ILE A 227 0.53 3.64 -15.86
C ILE A 227 1.60 2.61 -16.20
N ALA A 228 1.39 1.33 -15.84
CA ALA A 228 2.32 0.24 -16.12
C ALA A 228 2.61 0.13 -17.63
N ALA A 229 1.57 -0.01 -18.44
CA ALA A 229 1.68 -0.22 -19.88
C ALA A 229 2.28 0.99 -20.60
N LEU A 230 1.76 2.21 -20.33
CA LEU A 230 2.28 3.41 -20.98
C LEU A 230 3.72 3.69 -20.57
N GLY A 231 4.05 3.53 -19.28
CA GLY A 231 5.42 3.70 -18.81
C GLY A 231 6.38 2.73 -19.51
N TYR A 232 6.01 1.45 -19.62
CA TYR A 232 6.87 0.48 -20.30
C TYR A 232 6.97 0.74 -21.81
N LEU A 233 5.88 1.11 -22.47
CA LEU A 233 5.88 1.48 -23.89
C LEU A 233 6.74 2.71 -24.19
N MET A 234 6.74 3.70 -23.29
CA MET A 234 7.48 4.94 -23.47
C MET A 234 8.98 4.77 -23.20
N PHE A 235 9.37 3.94 -22.24
CA PHE A 235 10.75 3.89 -21.75
C PHE A 235 11.47 2.55 -21.97
N GLY A 236 10.76 1.44 -22.24
CA GLY A 236 11.37 0.15 -22.57
C GLY A 236 12.33 -0.34 -21.50
N ASP A 237 13.55 -0.70 -21.89
CA ASP A 237 14.62 -1.10 -20.96
C ASP A 237 15.13 0.05 -20.07
N GLY A 238 14.78 1.31 -20.37
CA GLY A 238 15.16 2.50 -19.61
C GLY A 238 14.20 2.90 -18.48
N VAL A 239 13.23 2.05 -18.14
CA VAL A 239 12.33 2.31 -16.99
C VAL A 239 13.13 2.36 -15.68
N LEU A 240 12.87 3.39 -14.86
CA LEU A 240 13.48 3.58 -13.55
C LEU A 240 12.58 3.03 -12.43
N THR A 241 13.05 3.13 -11.18
CA THR A 241 12.38 2.68 -9.95
C THR A 241 10.95 3.23 -9.80
N GLU A 242 10.73 4.46 -10.25
CA GLU A 242 9.41 5.05 -10.40
C GLU A 242 9.29 5.86 -11.69
N ILE A 243 8.11 5.76 -12.30
CA ILE A 243 7.84 6.38 -13.61
C ILE A 243 7.97 7.92 -13.59
N THR A 244 7.78 8.55 -12.44
CA THR A 244 7.95 10.00 -12.29
C THR A 244 9.41 10.40 -12.50
N SER A 245 10.35 9.57 -12.09
CA SER A 245 11.78 9.81 -12.30
C SER A 245 12.16 9.69 -13.77
N ASN A 246 11.54 8.78 -14.53
CA ASN A 246 11.68 8.75 -15.99
C ASN A 246 11.20 10.04 -16.65
N ILE A 247 10.09 10.62 -16.19
CA ILE A 247 9.59 11.89 -16.75
C ILE A 247 10.56 13.03 -16.42
N LEU A 248 11.07 13.07 -15.19
CA LEU A 248 11.96 14.13 -14.70
C LEU A 248 13.37 14.05 -15.32
N SER A 249 13.81 12.89 -15.78
CA SER A 249 15.13 12.70 -16.41
C SER A 249 15.19 13.10 -17.88
N ILE A 250 14.05 13.36 -18.54
CA ILE A 250 14.03 13.73 -19.97
C ILE A 250 14.28 15.22 -20.14
N GLU A 251 15.50 15.58 -20.55
CA GLU A 251 15.92 16.98 -20.77
C GLU A 251 15.12 17.69 -21.88
N SER A 252 14.61 16.94 -22.87
CA SER A 252 13.83 17.51 -23.97
C SER A 252 12.43 17.98 -23.54
N TYR A 253 11.95 17.60 -22.35
CA TYR A 253 10.65 18.04 -21.88
C TYR A 253 10.68 19.50 -21.41
N PRO A 254 9.65 20.30 -21.74
CA PRO A 254 9.55 21.66 -21.24
C PRO A 254 9.59 21.70 -19.70
N ARG A 255 10.27 22.70 -19.13
CA ARG A 255 10.41 22.85 -17.66
C ARG A 255 9.07 22.82 -16.91
N VAL A 256 7.98 23.26 -17.55
CA VAL A 256 6.63 23.21 -16.97
C VAL A 256 6.19 21.77 -16.65
N VAL A 257 6.56 20.79 -17.47
CA VAL A 257 6.26 19.36 -17.24
C VAL A 257 6.98 18.88 -15.98
N ALA A 258 8.25 19.22 -15.81
CA ALA A 258 9.02 18.85 -14.64
C ALA A 258 8.42 19.46 -13.35
N VAL A 259 8.02 20.74 -13.39
CA VAL A 259 7.37 21.41 -12.26
C VAL A 259 6.02 20.76 -11.91
N PHE A 260 5.18 20.45 -12.90
CA PHE A 260 3.90 19.77 -12.66
C PHE A 260 4.10 18.35 -12.13
N THR A 261 5.03 17.59 -12.71
CA THR A 261 5.36 16.24 -12.25
C THR A 261 5.78 16.28 -10.79
N LEU A 262 6.70 17.20 -10.43
CA LEU A 262 7.15 17.40 -9.06
C LEU A 262 5.98 17.77 -8.14
N ALA A 263 5.12 18.70 -8.55
CA ALA A 263 3.98 19.13 -7.73
C ALA A 263 3.02 17.97 -7.45
N LEU A 264 2.72 17.13 -8.45
CA LEU A 264 1.82 15.99 -8.27
C LEU A 264 2.46 14.90 -7.40
N VAL A 265 3.71 14.54 -7.68
CA VAL A 265 4.39 13.45 -6.94
C VAL A 265 4.70 13.85 -5.50
N ALA A 266 5.10 15.10 -5.23
CA ALA A 266 5.39 15.58 -3.87
C ALA A 266 4.14 15.64 -2.97
N VAL A 267 2.97 15.90 -3.56
CA VAL A 267 1.69 15.93 -2.82
C VAL A 267 1.24 14.52 -2.41
N VAL A 268 1.60 13.47 -3.16
CA VAL A 268 1.20 12.09 -2.85
C VAL A 268 1.73 11.66 -1.47
N PRO A 269 3.04 11.71 -1.15
CA PRO A 269 3.56 11.43 0.20
C PRO A 269 2.92 12.28 1.29
N LEU A 270 2.81 13.59 1.08
CA LEU A 270 2.25 14.50 2.09
C LEU A 270 0.80 14.16 2.47
N THR A 271 0.01 13.68 1.50
CA THR A 271 -1.40 13.32 1.73
C THR A 271 -1.59 11.88 2.18
N LYS A 272 -0.73 10.95 1.74
CA LYS A 272 -0.85 9.52 2.05
C LYS A 272 -0.22 9.15 3.38
N ILE A 273 0.91 9.74 3.76
CA ILE A 273 1.58 9.42 5.03
C ILE A 273 0.64 9.68 6.21
N ALA A 274 -0.14 10.74 6.17
CA ALA A 274 -1.11 11.03 7.23
C ALA A 274 -2.22 9.95 7.34
N LEU A 275 -2.63 9.35 6.22
CA LEU A 275 -3.59 8.24 6.23
C LEU A 275 -2.99 6.93 6.74
N VAL A 276 -1.74 6.65 6.41
CA VAL A 276 -1.03 5.43 6.79
C VAL A 276 -0.58 5.49 8.25
N ASN A 277 -0.11 6.66 8.69
CA ASN A 277 0.44 6.81 10.02
C ASN A 277 -0.63 6.72 11.13
N ARG A 278 -1.88 7.06 10.83
CA ARG A 278 -2.95 6.96 11.82
C ARG A 278 -3.23 5.51 12.28
N PRO A 279 -3.61 4.56 11.39
CA PRO A 279 -3.82 3.16 11.79
C PRO A 279 -2.53 2.54 12.36
N LEU A 280 -1.35 3.01 11.95
CA LEU A 280 -0.07 2.60 12.53
C LEU A 280 0.02 3.03 14.00
N MET A 281 -0.17 4.32 14.29
CA MET A 281 -0.15 4.85 15.65
C MET A 281 -1.27 4.27 16.51
N ASP A 282 -2.48 4.08 15.97
CA ASP A 282 -3.58 3.47 16.72
C ASP A 282 -3.23 2.02 17.12
N THR A 283 -2.61 1.26 16.22
CA THR A 283 -2.14 -0.11 16.51
C THR A 283 -1.02 -0.11 17.55
N ILE A 284 0.04 0.69 17.35
CA ILE A 284 1.18 0.76 18.29
C ILE A 284 0.73 1.20 19.68
N ASN A 285 -0.06 2.29 19.77
CA ASN A 285 -0.52 2.80 21.06
C ASN A 285 -1.43 1.79 21.77
N ARG A 286 -2.26 1.03 21.03
CA ARG A 286 -3.07 -0.05 21.60
C ARG A 286 -2.18 -1.17 22.15
N THR A 287 -1.20 -1.63 21.39
CA THR A 287 -0.30 -2.71 21.79
C THR A 287 0.56 -2.32 23.00
N LEU A 288 0.96 -1.05 23.12
CA LEU A 288 1.71 -0.52 24.25
C LEU A 288 0.83 -0.10 25.46
N GLY A 289 -0.49 -0.22 25.37
CA GLY A 289 -1.41 0.17 26.45
C GLY A 289 -1.51 1.68 26.68
N VAL A 290 -1.07 2.50 25.73
CA VAL A 290 -1.10 3.98 25.77
C VAL A 290 -2.27 4.56 24.95
N GLY A 291 -3.07 3.69 24.32
CA GLY A 291 -4.25 4.07 23.53
C GLY A 291 -5.27 4.88 24.33
N LEU A 292 -5.79 5.94 23.71
CA LEU A 292 -7.08 6.48 24.10
C LEU A 292 -8.13 5.49 23.61
N LEU A 293 -8.84 4.81 24.50
CA LEU A 293 -10.06 4.12 24.13
C LEU A 293 -11.03 5.14 23.52
N GLN A 294 -11.04 5.24 22.19
CA GLN A 294 -12.22 5.55 21.42
C GLN A 294 -12.63 4.22 20.78
N VAL A 295 -13.92 3.88 20.89
CA VAL A 295 -14.61 2.70 20.31
C VAL A 295 -14.74 1.47 21.23
N HIS A 296 -15.60 1.57 22.26
CA HIS A 296 -16.88 0.83 22.31
C HIS A 296 -17.73 1.33 23.50
N ASP A 297 -18.45 2.45 23.30
CA ASP A 297 -19.57 2.82 24.16
C ASP A 297 -20.76 1.90 23.83
N HIS A 298 -20.75 0.70 24.41
CA HIS A 298 -21.95 -0.13 24.62
C HIS A 298 -21.81 -1.11 25.80
N ILE A 299 -20.91 -0.85 26.74
CA ILE A 299 -20.99 -1.49 28.06
C ILE A 299 -21.92 -0.63 28.92
N PRO A 300 -23.07 -1.14 29.40
CA PRO A 300 -23.89 -0.42 30.36
C PRO A 300 -23.03 -0.11 31.58
N GLU A 301 -22.98 1.17 31.95
CA GLU A 301 -22.31 1.64 33.16
C GLU A 301 -22.84 0.84 34.35
N THR A 302 -22.01 -0.09 34.82
CA THR A 302 -22.12 -0.66 36.16
C THR A 302 -20.82 -0.31 36.87
N ASP A 303 -20.88 0.86 37.49
CA ASP A 303 -20.34 1.16 38.81
C ASP A 303 -18.88 0.77 39.09
N SER A 304 -17.98 1.76 39.01
CA SER A 304 -16.96 1.99 40.05
C SER A 304 -16.22 3.32 39.80
N GLY A 305 -16.37 4.25 40.74
CA GLY A 305 -15.82 5.60 40.72
C GLY A 305 -14.29 5.68 40.76
N LYS A 306 -13.63 5.40 39.63
CA LYS A 306 -12.23 5.78 39.40
C LYS A 306 -12.18 7.07 38.56
N PRO A 307 -11.32 8.04 38.91
CA PRO A 307 -11.23 9.30 38.19
C PRO A 307 -10.81 9.06 36.74
N ASP A 308 -11.54 9.71 35.83
CA ASP A 308 -11.41 9.57 34.39
C ASP A 308 -10.07 10.18 33.91
N HIS A 309 -8.99 9.39 33.92
CA HIS A 309 -7.64 9.78 33.45
C HIS A 309 -7.53 9.95 31.92
N ARG A 310 -8.63 10.30 31.23
CA ARG A 310 -8.75 10.41 29.77
C ARG A 310 -7.85 11.46 29.10
N GLY A 311 -7.01 12.17 29.85
CA GLY A 311 -6.11 13.19 29.31
C GLY A 311 -4.86 13.48 30.12
N SER A 312 -4.32 12.54 30.90
CA SER A 312 -3.13 12.82 31.72
C SER A 312 -1.98 13.36 30.85
N PRO A 313 -1.26 14.41 31.29
CA PRO A 313 -0.11 14.95 30.57
C PRO A 313 0.92 13.88 30.20
N GLY A 314 1.12 12.88 31.08
CA GLY A 314 1.98 11.73 30.84
C GLY A 314 1.56 10.86 29.64
N ARG A 315 0.25 10.61 29.45
CA ARG A 315 -0.26 9.86 28.28
C ARG A 315 -0.14 10.65 26.99
N ARG A 316 -0.27 11.99 27.04
CA ARG A 316 -0.01 12.85 25.88
C ARG A 316 1.47 12.82 25.51
N PHE A 317 2.35 12.97 26.50
CA PHE A 317 3.79 12.90 26.32
C PHE A 317 4.25 11.55 25.76
N ALA A 318 3.72 10.44 26.29
CA ALA A 318 4.04 9.09 25.80
C ALA A 318 3.66 8.91 24.32
N ARG A 319 2.48 9.39 23.89
CA ARG A 319 2.04 9.31 22.48
C ARG A 319 2.90 10.16 21.55
N VAL A 320 3.25 11.37 21.97
CA VAL A 320 4.19 12.23 21.22
C VAL A 320 5.53 11.51 21.07
N SER A 321 6.06 10.95 22.16
CA SER A 321 7.34 10.26 22.18
C SER A 321 7.35 9.02 21.26
N ILE A 322 6.28 8.21 21.31
CA ILE A 322 6.09 7.04 20.44
C ILE A 322 6.03 7.45 18.96
N GLY A 323 5.22 8.47 18.64
CA GLY A 323 5.09 8.96 17.26
C GLY A 323 6.40 9.52 16.71
N THR A 324 7.15 10.27 17.52
CA THR A 324 8.46 10.78 17.15
C THR A 324 9.47 9.64 16.95
N LEU A 325 9.50 8.65 17.85
CA LEU A 325 10.40 7.51 17.73
C LEU A 325 10.09 6.66 16.47
N CYS A 326 8.81 6.47 16.15
CA CYS A 326 8.39 5.77 14.93
C CYS A 326 8.85 6.51 13.68
N ASN A 327 8.68 7.83 13.63
CA ASN A 327 9.15 8.65 12.51
C ASN A 327 10.69 8.62 12.37
N LEU A 328 11.43 8.66 13.49
CA LEU A 328 12.88 8.49 13.46
C LEU A 328 13.31 7.12 12.93
N LEU A 329 12.56 6.06 13.25
CA LEU A 329 12.80 4.72 12.71
C LEU A 329 12.52 4.66 11.20
N GLU A 330 11.41 5.25 10.75
CA GLU A 330 11.08 5.36 9.32
C GLU A 330 12.16 6.13 8.55
N LEU A 331 12.65 7.25 9.09
CA LEU A 331 13.75 8.02 8.53
C LEU A 331 15.04 7.21 8.46
N ALA A 332 15.40 6.50 9.54
CA ALA A 332 16.59 5.65 9.57
C ALA A 332 16.52 4.58 8.47
N LEU A 333 15.38 3.91 8.33
CA LEU A 333 15.16 2.90 7.30
C LEU A 333 15.22 3.49 5.88
N ALA A 334 14.63 4.67 5.65
CA ALA A 334 14.70 5.37 4.37
C ALA A 334 16.13 5.80 3.99
N ILE A 335 17.01 6.02 4.97
CA ILE A 335 18.43 6.30 4.72
C ILE A 335 19.20 5.01 4.42
N THR A 336 18.89 3.90 5.09
CA THR A 336 19.61 2.62 4.92
C THR A 336 19.20 1.84 3.67
N ILE A 337 17.92 1.92 3.27
CA ILE A 337 17.40 1.27 2.07
C ILE A 337 17.01 2.41 1.11
N PRO A 338 17.91 2.82 0.19
CA PRO A 338 17.73 4.05 -0.55
C PRO A 338 16.72 3.93 -1.69
N ASN A 339 16.57 2.73 -2.28
CA ASN A 339 15.79 2.54 -3.50
C ASN A 339 14.30 2.34 -3.19
N PHE A 340 13.46 3.03 -3.96
CA PHE A 340 12.02 3.01 -3.79
C PHE A 340 11.40 1.64 -4.09
N ASP A 341 11.80 1.02 -5.21
CA ASP A 341 11.29 -0.25 -5.70
C ASP A 341 11.64 -1.41 -4.75
N ASP A 342 12.84 -1.41 -4.15
CA ASP A 342 13.23 -2.41 -3.15
C ASP A 342 12.29 -2.44 -1.95
N VAL A 343 11.97 -1.26 -1.41
CA VAL A 343 11.06 -1.11 -0.27
C VAL A 343 9.65 -1.57 -0.67
N VAL A 344 9.18 -1.20 -1.86
CA VAL A 344 7.87 -1.60 -2.38
C VAL A 344 7.81 -3.11 -2.66
N ALA A 345 8.87 -3.70 -3.20
CA ALA A 345 8.97 -5.14 -3.47
C ALA A 345 8.97 -5.94 -2.16
N LEU A 346 9.72 -5.50 -1.14
CA LEU A 346 9.69 -6.11 0.18
C LEU A 346 8.31 -5.99 0.83
N MET A 347 7.70 -4.80 0.81
CA MET A 347 6.36 -4.57 1.34
C MET A 347 5.33 -5.50 0.70
N GLY A 348 5.32 -5.57 -0.64
CA GLY A 348 4.36 -6.38 -1.38
C GLY A 348 4.53 -7.88 -1.11
N SER A 349 5.77 -8.39 -1.20
CA SER A 349 6.05 -9.82 -1.12
C SER A 349 5.96 -10.36 0.31
N ALA A 350 6.58 -9.69 1.28
CA ALA A 350 6.64 -10.17 2.66
C ALA A 350 5.36 -9.88 3.45
N LEU A 351 4.69 -8.76 3.17
CA LEU A 351 3.60 -8.26 4.00
C LEU A 351 2.26 -8.34 3.28
N CYS A 352 2.11 -7.73 2.10
CA CYS A 352 0.83 -7.69 1.41
C CYS A 352 0.35 -9.09 1.00
N ILE A 353 1.21 -9.98 0.49
CA ILE A 353 0.79 -11.37 0.17
C ILE A 353 0.24 -12.08 1.42
N VAL A 354 0.92 -11.96 2.55
CA VAL A 354 0.50 -12.62 3.80
C VAL A 354 -0.81 -12.01 4.31
N ILE A 355 -0.89 -10.68 4.39
CA ILE A 355 -2.02 -9.94 4.94
C ILE A 355 -3.26 -10.00 4.03
N CYS A 356 -3.08 -9.96 2.73
CA CYS A 356 -4.18 -9.80 1.78
C CYS A 356 -4.58 -11.12 1.13
N ILE A 357 -3.73 -12.15 1.14
CA ILE A 357 -4.02 -13.44 0.49
C ILE A 357 -4.05 -14.58 1.51
N VAL A 358 -2.93 -14.83 2.19
CA VAL A 358 -2.77 -16.01 3.05
C VAL A 358 -3.69 -15.95 4.27
N LEU A 359 -3.65 -14.86 5.03
CA LEU A 359 -4.39 -14.72 6.28
C LEU A 359 -5.92 -14.73 6.08
N PRO A 360 -6.50 -13.98 5.11
CA PRO A 360 -7.94 -14.06 4.84
C PRO A 360 -8.42 -15.47 4.50
N ALA A 361 -7.65 -16.21 3.69
CA ALA A 361 -7.96 -17.59 3.35
C ALA A 361 -7.89 -18.51 4.59
N CYS A 362 -6.85 -18.36 5.42
CA CYS A 362 -6.72 -19.08 6.69
C CYS A 362 -7.89 -18.78 7.65
N PHE A 363 -8.30 -17.52 7.79
CA PHE A 363 -9.44 -17.16 8.65
C PHE A 363 -10.73 -17.77 8.14
N TYR A 364 -10.97 -17.71 6.83
CA TYR A 364 -12.17 -18.30 6.24
C TYR A 364 -12.23 -19.82 6.44
N LEU A 365 -11.12 -20.51 6.15
CA LEU A 365 -10.99 -21.95 6.39
C LEU A 365 -11.18 -22.33 7.86
N LYS A 366 -10.78 -21.46 8.79
CA LYS A 366 -10.89 -21.76 10.22
C LYS A 366 -12.28 -21.46 10.77
N ILE A 367 -12.81 -20.27 10.50
CA ILE A 367 -14.07 -19.77 11.05
C ILE A 367 -15.26 -20.46 10.38
N CYS A 368 -15.27 -20.58 9.05
CA CYS A 368 -16.44 -21.09 8.32
C CYS A 368 -16.50 -22.62 8.24
N ARG A 369 -15.39 -23.34 8.48
CA ARG A 369 -15.38 -24.80 8.56
C ARG A 369 -16.13 -25.31 9.79
N ASP A 370 -16.02 -24.62 10.91
CA ASP A 370 -16.70 -25.00 12.15
C ASP A 370 -18.24 -24.86 12.04
N GLU A 371 -18.73 -24.04 11.11
CA GLU A 371 -20.17 -23.88 10.82
C GLU A 371 -20.76 -24.89 9.82
N HIS A 372 -19.96 -25.78 9.19
CA HIS A 372 -20.25 -26.89 8.23
C HIS A 372 -21.24 -26.69 7.06
N SER A 373 -22.21 -25.77 7.15
CA SER A 373 -23.32 -25.56 6.21
C SER A 373 -23.03 -24.46 5.18
N LYS A 374 -22.03 -23.61 5.41
CA LYS A 374 -21.79 -22.40 4.61
C LYS A 374 -20.58 -22.43 3.67
N MET A 375 -19.73 -23.45 3.75
CA MET A 375 -18.50 -23.52 2.93
C MET A 375 -18.68 -24.49 1.76
N GLY A 376 -18.65 -23.96 0.54
CA GLY A 376 -18.67 -24.79 -0.67
C GLY A 376 -17.30 -25.40 -0.96
N LEU A 377 -17.27 -26.58 -1.60
CA LEU A 377 -16.04 -27.27 -1.99
C LEU A 377 -15.08 -26.38 -2.80
N PHE A 378 -15.62 -25.55 -3.69
CA PHE A 378 -14.83 -24.60 -4.47
C PHE A 378 -14.11 -23.58 -3.57
N ASP A 379 -14.81 -22.98 -2.61
CA ASP A 379 -14.23 -21.98 -1.71
C ASP A 379 -13.14 -22.60 -0.82
N GLU A 380 -13.33 -23.85 -0.38
CA GLU A 380 -12.34 -24.60 0.40
C GLU A 380 -11.06 -24.88 -0.41
N VAL A 381 -11.20 -25.46 -1.61
CA VAL A 381 -10.06 -25.77 -2.50
C VAL A 381 -9.34 -24.50 -2.92
N ALA A 382 -10.08 -23.44 -3.25
CA ALA A 382 -9.51 -22.14 -3.58
C ALA A 382 -8.71 -21.58 -2.40
N CYS A 383 -9.24 -21.59 -1.17
CA CYS A 383 -8.53 -21.08 -0.01
C CYS A 383 -7.24 -21.88 0.28
N TRP A 384 -7.26 -23.21 0.24
CA TRP A 384 -6.03 -24.00 0.40
C TRP A 384 -4.99 -23.71 -0.67
N SER A 385 -5.44 -23.55 -1.92
CA SER A 385 -4.55 -23.18 -3.03
C SER A 385 -3.93 -21.80 -2.80
N LEU A 386 -4.72 -20.81 -2.36
CA LEU A 386 -4.25 -19.47 -2.05
C LEU A 386 -3.25 -19.44 -0.88
N VAL A 387 -3.46 -20.26 0.16
CA VAL A 387 -2.52 -20.39 1.27
C VAL A 387 -1.19 -20.96 0.79
N MET A 388 -1.21 -22.08 0.05
CA MET A 388 0.02 -22.74 -0.41
C MET A 388 0.79 -21.87 -1.41
N ILE A 389 0.11 -21.35 -2.44
CA ILE A 389 0.74 -20.50 -3.45
C ILE A 389 1.20 -19.18 -2.82
N GLY A 390 0.39 -18.57 -1.94
CA GLY A 390 0.73 -17.33 -1.26
C GLY A 390 1.96 -17.46 -0.38
N ILE A 391 2.11 -18.55 0.39
CA ILE A 391 3.31 -18.79 1.21
C ILE A 391 4.55 -18.93 0.31
N VAL A 392 4.46 -19.70 -0.78
CA VAL A 392 5.57 -19.86 -1.71
C VAL A 392 5.95 -18.51 -2.35
N CYS A 393 4.97 -17.76 -2.85
CA CYS A 393 5.21 -16.44 -3.44
C CYS A 393 5.78 -15.43 -2.43
N ALA A 394 5.33 -15.46 -1.17
CA ALA A 394 5.86 -14.58 -0.12
C ALA A 394 7.31 -14.92 0.20
N ILE A 395 7.65 -16.20 0.37
CA ILE A 395 9.01 -16.65 0.67
C ILE A 395 9.93 -16.35 -0.52
N CYS A 396 9.55 -16.79 -1.73
CA CYS A 396 10.35 -16.55 -2.93
C CYS A 396 10.51 -15.06 -3.20
N GLY A 397 9.42 -14.29 -3.20
CA GLY A 397 9.51 -12.85 -3.47
C GLY A 397 10.38 -12.11 -2.46
N THR A 398 10.24 -12.41 -1.17
CA THR A 398 11.09 -11.81 -0.12
C THR A 398 12.55 -12.22 -0.28
N TRP A 399 12.81 -13.50 -0.58
CA TRP A 399 14.17 -14.01 -0.76
C TRP A 399 14.87 -13.29 -1.91
N PHE A 400 14.24 -13.23 -3.08
CA PHE A 400 14.82 -12.58 -4.26
C PHE A 400 14.92 -11.07 -4.10
N ALA A 401 13.96 -10.41 -3.44
CA ALA A 401 14.01 -8.97 -3.18
C ALA A 401 15.16 -8.57 -2.22
N VAL A 402 15.55 -9.45 -1.29
CA VAL A 402 16.57 -9.14 -0.27
C VAL A 402 17.96 -9.69 -0.59
N LEU A 403 18.04 -10.90 -1.15
CA LEU A 403 19.29 -11.67 -1.24
C LEU A 403 19.84 -11.83 -2.65
N ASP A 404 19.01 -11.65 -3.69
CA ASP A 404 19.41 -11.81 -5.10
C ASP A 404 19.31 -10.49 -5.86
N GLN A 405 19.55 -9.37 -5.16
CA GLN A 405 19.79 -8.11 -5.85
C GLN A 405 21.08 -8.27 -6.67
N PRO A 406 21.09 -7.91 -7.96
CA PRO A 406 22.32 -7.88 -8.72
C PRO A 406 23.30 -6.99 -7.96
N MET A 407 24.44 -7.54 -7.58
CA MET A 407 25.55 -6.74 -7.10
C MET A 407 25.94 -5.84 -8.27
N ASP A 408 25.46 -4.59 -8.26
CA ASP A 408 25.91 -3.57 -9.21
C ASP A 408 27.45 -3.51 -9.13
N GLY A 409 28.10 -3.88 -10.24
CA GLY A 409 29.54 -3.82 -10.45
C GLY A 409 29.94 -2.55 -11.18
#